data_AF-A0A382RFB1-F1
#
_entry.id   AF-A0A382RFB1-F1
#
_cell.length_a   1.000
_cell.length_b   1.000
_cell.length_c   1.000
_cell.angle_alpha   90.00
_cell.angle_beta   90.00
_cell.angle_gamma   90.00
#
_symmetry.space_group_name_H-M   'P 1'
#
loop_
_entity.id
_entity.type
_entity.pdbx_description
1 polymer ?
#
loop_
_entity_poly.entity_id
_entity_poly.type
_entity_poly.pdbx_seq_one_letter_code
_entity_poly.pdbx_strand_id
1 'polypeptide(L)' 'MTTFKINYQKLGSNEAEEYRNVSVVGYYGSKDCRNLGMTVLVPERQWEKDSGVRRMDYLGIQSMEVEVTK' A
#
# COMPACT_ATOMS: atom_id res chain seq x y z
N MET A 1 9.01 -14.25 3.92
CA MET A 1 8.62 -13.10 3.08
C MET A 1 8.06 -12.05 4.03
N THR A 2 8.54 -10.81 3.99
CA THR A 2 8.06 -9.77 4.93
C THR A 2 6.71 -9.24 4.45
N THR A 3 5.72 -9.29 5.32
CA THR A 3 4.40 -8.69 5.08
C THR A 3 4.29 -7.36 5.81
N PHE A 4 3.32 -6.55 5.39
CA PHE A 4 3.09 -5.23 5.95
C PHE A 4 1.61 -5.02 6.26
N LYS A 5 1.38 -4.11 7.20
CA LYS A 5 0.11 -3.39 7.36
C LYS A 5 0.28 -1.99 6.79
N ILE A 6 -0.68 -1.54 5.99
CA ILE A 6 -0.68 -0.19 5.44
C ILE A 6 -2.00 0.50 5.79
N ASN A 7 -1.88 1.66 6.42
CA ASN A 7 -2.98 2.63 6.52
C ASN A 7 -2.73 3.70 5.47
N TYR A 8 -3.66 3.86 4.53
CA TYR A 8 -3.52 4.74 3.39
C TYR A 8 -4.71 5.68 3.28
N GLN A 9 -4.46 6.98 3.11
CA GLN A 9 -5.48 7.96 2.78
C GLN A 9 -5.11 8.69 1.49
N LYS A 10 -6.02 8.68 0.53
CA LYS A 10 -5.87 9.41 -0.73
C LYS A 10 -6.20 10.89 -0.52
N LEU A 11 -5.43 11.77 -1.15
CA LEU A 11 -5.69 13.21 -1.22
C LEU A 11 -7.10 13.47 -1.78
N GLY A 12 -7.89 14.23 -1.02
CA GLY A 12 -9.29 14.51 -1.35
C GLY A 12 -10.29 13.42 -0.92
N SER A 13 -9.83 12.33 -0.31
CA SER A 13 -10.68 11.35 0.37
C SER A 13 -10.76 11.64 1.86
N ASN A 14 -11.96 11.55 2.43
CA ASN A 14 -12.15 11.59 3.89
C ASN A 14 -12.06 10.20 4.53
N GLU A 15 -11.99 9.14 3.73
CA GLU A 15 -11.91 7.76 4.21
C GLU A 15 -10.48 7.23 4.07
N ALA A 16 -9.99 6.64 5.17
CA ALA A 16 -8.74 5.90 5.19
C ALA A 16 -9.01 4.42 4.89
N GLU A 17 -8.12 3.84 4.08
CA GLU A 17 -8.13 2.43 3.72
C GLU A 17 -7.06 1.68 4.53
N GLU A 18 -7.46 0.60 5.19
CA GLU A 18 -6.53 -0.31 5.88
C GLU A 18 -6.32 -1.57 5.05
N TYR A 19 -5.05 -1.93 4.85
CA TYR A 19 -4.64 -3.14 4.17
C TYR A 19 -3.72 -3.96 5.07
N ARG A 20 -4.01 -5.26 5.24
CA ARG A 20 -3.23 -6.18 6.08
C ARG A 20 -2.57 -7.26 5.23
N ASN A 21 -1.51 -7.84 5.78
CA ASN A 21 -0.78 -8.96 5.18
C ASN A 21 -0.31 -8.68 3.75
N VAL A 22 0.00 -7.42 3.43
CA VAL A 22 0.34 -7.04 2.07
C VAL A 22 1.82 -7.30 1.79
N SER A 23 2.13 -7.62 0.53
CA SER A 23 3.50 -7.76 0.05
C SER A 23 3.86 -6.60 -0.86
N VAL A 24 4.98 -5.92 -0.61
CA VAL A 24 5.44 -4.85 -1.49
C VAL A 24 6.08 -5.46 -2.73
N VAL A 25 5.58 -5.09 -3.91
CA VAL A 25 6.10 -5.54 -5.21
C VAL A 25 6.88 -4.45 -5.94
N GLY A 26 6.76 -3.19 -5.51
CA GLY A 26 7.56 -2.08 -6.03
C GLY A 26 7.44 -0.83 -5.17
N TYR A 27 8.47 0.00 -5.15
CA TYR A 27 8.51 1.29 -4.46
C TYR A 27 8.61 2.42 -5.48
N TYR A 28 7.85 3.48 -5.28
CA TYR A 28 7.93 4.72 -6.04
C TYR A 28 8.75 5.73 -5.22
N GLY A 29 10.06 5.51 -5.12
CA GLY A 29 10.98 6.34 -4.32
C GLY A 29 12.38 5.73 -4.21
N SER A 30 13.33 6.44 -3.59
CA SER A 30 14.60 5.82 -3.18
C SER A 30 14.34 4.83 -2.04
N LYS A 31 15.21 3.82 -1.87
CA LYS A 31 15.12 2.83 -0.77
C LYS A 31 15.01 3.48 0.63
N ASP A 32 15.40 4.74 0.75
CA ASP A 32 15.48 5.50 1.99
C ASP A 32 14.16 6.17 2.38
N CYS A 33 13.22 6.35 1.43
CA CYS A 33 11.91 6.97 1.67
C CYS A 33 10.77 6.09 1.16
N ARG A 34 10.41 5.08 1.97
CA ARG A 34 9.33 4.11 1.68
C ARG A 34 7.93 4.74 1.63
N ASN A 35 7.77 5.96 2.17
CA ASN A 35 6.49 6.65 2.25
C ASN A 35 6.13 7.47 1.00
N LEU A 36 6.98 7.46 -0.02
CA LEU A 36 6.73 8.17 -1.30
C LEU A 36 5.77 7.40 -2.21
N GLY A 37 5.28 6.23 -1.82
CA GLY A 37 4.32 5.45 -2.60
C GLY A 37 4.87 4.10 -3.01
N MET A 38 3.96 3.16 -3.22
CA MET A 38 4.31 1.78 -3.46
C MET A 38 3.23 1.05 -4.26
N THR A 39 3.66 -0.02 -4.93
CA THR A 39 2.75 -1.05 -5.43
C THR A 39 2.79 -2.21 -4.46
N VAL A 40 1.62 -2.60 -3.97
CA VAL A 40 1.45 -3.71 -3.04
C VAL A 40 0.51 -4.75 -3.62
N LEU A 41 0.74 -6.00 -3.24
CA LEU A 41 -0.20 -7.09 -3.43
C LEU A 41 -0.99 -7.28 -2.13
N VAL A 42 -2.31 -7.24 -2.23
CA VAL A 42 -3.27 -7.43 -1.13
C VAL A 42 -3.92 -8.81 -1.31
N PRO A 43 -3.45 -9.85 -0.60
CA PRO A 43 -3.92 -11.22 -0.84
C PRO A 43 -5.42 -11.40 -0.62
N GLU A 44 -5.99 -10.71 0.37
CA GLU A 44 -7.43 -10.76 0.69
C GLU A 44 -8.33 -10.23 -0.43
N ARG A 45 -7.77 -9.44 -1.36
CA ARG A 45 -8.50 -8.90 -2.52
C ARG A 45 -8.15 -9.63 -3.82
N GLN A 46 -7.36 -10.69 -3.76
CA GLN A 46 -7.01 -11.47 -4.94
C GLN A 46 -8.09 -12.53 -5.23
N TRP A 47 -8.83 -12.35 -6.32
CA TRP A 47 -9.85 -13.30 -6.79
C TRP A 47 -10.02 -13.19 -8.32
N GLU A 48 -10.88 -14.00 -8.94
CA GLU A 48 -10.94 -14.17 -10.40
C GLU A 48 -10.99 -12.87 -11.23
N LYS A 49 -11.58 -11.79 -10.70
CA LYS A 49 -11.71 -10.49 -11.41
C LYS A 49 -10.81 -9.38 -10.84
N ASP A 50 -10.13 -9.61 -9.73
CA ASP A 50 -9.28 -8.62 -9.07
C ASP A 50 -7.90 -9.22 -8.80
N SER A 51 -6.89 -8.64 -9.45
CA SER A 51 -5.49 -9.06 -9.27
C SER A 51 -4.96 -8.89 -7.84
N GLY A 52 -5.69 -8.19 -6.95
CA GLY A 52 -5.23 -7.84 -5.61
C GLY A 52 -4.12 -6.78 -5.61
N VAL A 53 -3.68 -6.31 -6.78
CA VAL A 53 -2.64 -5.28 -6.90
C VAL A 53 -3.24 -3.91 -6.58
N ARG A 54 -2.57 -3.15 -5.72
CA ARG A 54 -2.92 -1.76 -5.40
C ARG A 54 -1.72 -0.87 -5.59
N ARG A 55 -1.94 0.25 -6.28
CA ARG A 55 -0.94 1.30 -6.48
C ARG A 55 -1.31 2.46 -5.56
N MET A 56 -0.43 2.75 -4.63
CA MET A 56 -0.52 3.93 -3.76
C MET A 56 0.30 5.03 -4.44
N ASP A 57 -0.39 5.87 -5.20
CA ASP A 57 0.20 6.89 -6.09
C ASP A 57 0.84 8.02 -5.30
N TYR A 58 2.14 8.26 -5.54
CA TYR A 58 2.97 9.29 -4.90
C TYR A 58 2.32 10.68 -4.83
N LEU A 59 1.68 11.12 -5.91
CA LEU A 59 1.07 12.45 -6.03
C LEU A 59 -0.32 12.56 -5.40
N GLY A 60 -0.91 11.43 -5.00
CA GLY A 60 -2.26 11.34 -4.47
C GLY A 60 -2.32 10.90 -3.01
N ILE A 61 -1.21 10.87 -2.28
CA ILE A 61 -1.19 10.44 -0.88
C ILE A 61 -1.44 11.64 0.04
N GLN A 62 -2.47 11.57 0.87
CA GLN A 62 -2.66 12.49 1.98
C GLN A 62 -1.87 12.02 3.21
N SER A 63 -1.97 10.73 3.53
CA SER A 63 -1.19 10.09 4.58
C SER A 63 -0.95 8.62 4.24
N MET A 64 0.19 8.08 4.65
CA MET A 64 0.49 6.67 4.54
C MET A 64 1.38 6.22 5.71
N GLU A 65 0.93 5.21 6.43
CA GLU A 65 1.68 4.56 7.49
C GLU A 65 1.91 3.10 7.13
N VAL A 66 3.14 2.63 7.32
CA VAL A 66 3.57 1.29 6.95
C VAL A 66 4.20 0.62 8.15
N GLU A 67 3.62 -0.48 8.59
CA GLU A 67 4.09 -1.28 9.70
C GLU A 67 4.54 -2.66 9.21
N VAL A 68 5.69 -3.13 9.67
CA VAL A 68 6.17 -4.49 9.39
C VAL A 68 5.40 -5.46 10.27
N THR A 69 4.67 -6.40 9.68
CA THR A 69 4.02 -7.48 10.43
C THR A 69 5.01 -8.64 10.60
N LYS A 70 5.22 -9.07 11.86
CA LYS A 70 6.07 -10.22 12.22
C LYS A 70 5.33 -11.54 12.08
#